data_AF-A0A2D6LCI8-F1
#
_entry.id   AF-A0A2D6LCI8-F1
#
_cell.length_a   1.000
_cell.length_b   1.000
_cell.length_c   1.000
_cell.angle_alpha   90.00
_cell.angle_beta   90.00
_cell.angle_gamma   90.00
#
_symmetry.space_group_name_H-M   'P 1'
#
loop_
_entity.id
_entity.type
_entity.pdbx_description
1 polymer ?
#
loop_
_entity_poly.entity_id
_entity_poly.type
_entity_poly.pdbx_seq_one_letter_code
_entity_poly.pdbx_strand_id
1 'polypeptide(L)'
;MRRPCFLPHRTHPFRSHLNLRKCIVQAGNQSRKQYRDFYQCRRINMSSHEFVVTIPMPFTGESIIDGILVNWLVEPGETVQKGQHIAEIETEKSVWEFEAPCEGEILSLRAKPGDVVEVKAPLLDMKTVDANVRHLLQQQNEAAPAIINGGNGKGVVNAARSRISISPRAKKLLRDRAISDDEAKQIPGTGPDGRLTADDVERHLRTEADEATQDDGKTIVSYIAGMGAYVPQKIVSNSIFAPHFPDISESYIEKVTGIKERRWVDAEKTSDMAVAAAEEAIENSGLRISDIDMIILATTTPDMPLPATACAVQQRLGCENIPAFDMQAACSGWLYALSVAQQFLRTRTCKNILVIAAETMSVYTDQTDRATAFLFGDGAGAAVLSSERVGHILTDIVLRADSTGYDIIYRKAGGSEMPPRRMASEKDEFWYMDGGRMFRSAVTNFSQIIESVATKARLALKDVRWFVPHQANQRILKSVAQRIKALPERFFSNIRHLGNTSAASIPLALKDLEKKQVVASGDKLLLCAVGAGLTAAGCVVTWK
;
A
#
# COMPACT_ATOMS: atom_id res chain seq x y z
N MET A 1 53.37 -56.40 -14.95
CA MET A 1 54.28 -56.63 -13.81
C MET A 1 53.55 -56.16 -12.54
N ARG A 2 53.24 -57.07 -11.61
CA ARG A 2 53.87 -57.29 -10.28
C ARG A 2 53.35 -56.38 -9.13
N ARG A 3 52.64 -56.99 -8.16
CA ARG A 3 52.53 -56.57 -6.73
C ARG A 3 53.77 -57.06 -5.95
N PRO A 4 54.05 -56.72 -4.65
CA PRO A 4 53.26 -56.99 -3.42
C PRO A 4 52.89 -55.67 -2.65
N CYS A 5 52.05 -55.55 -1.59
CA CYS A 5 51.58 -56.38 -0.46
C CYS A 5 52.55 -56.52 0.75
N PHE A 6 52.14 -56.09 1.96
CA PHE A 6 51.89 -56.99 3.13
C PHE A 6 51.30 -56.26 4.36
N LEU A 7 50.67 -57.03 5.25
CA LEU A 7 50.02 -56.66 6.53
C LEU A 7 50.20 -57.83 7.51
N PRO A 8 50.30 -57.61 8.85
CA PRO A 8 49.17 -57.90 9.75
C PRO A 8 49.17 -56.99 11.04
N HIS A 9 48.62 -57.27 12.25
CA HIS A 9 47.93 -58.43 12.86
C HIS A 9 47.07 -58.04 14.11
N ARG A 10 45.79 -58.47 14.16
CA ARG A 10 45.02 -59.05 15.32
C ARG A 10 44.84 -58.26 16.64
N THR A 11 43.77 -58.45 17.43
CA THR A 11 42.95 -59.66 17.74
C THR A 11 41.40 -59.47 17.73
N HIS A 12 40.65 -60.53 18.08
CA HIS A 12 39.18 -60.76 18.13
C HIS A 12 38.87 -61.58 19.43
N PRO A 13 37.63 -62.00 19.84
CA PRO A 13 36.39 -62.30 19.05
C PRO A 13 34.98 -62.08 19.71
N PHE A 14 33.90 -62.43 18.96
CA PHE A 14 32.54 -62.92 19.41
C PHE A 14 31.59 -61.97 20.21
N ARG A 15 30.22 -62.11 20.23
CA ARG A 15 29.25 -62.99 19.52
C ARG A 15 27.82 -62.36 19.39
N SER A 16 27.23 -62.45 18.18
CA SER A 16 25.82 -62.80 17.83
C SER A 16 24.52 -62.16 18.42
N HIS A 17 23.56 -61.94 17.50
CA HIS A 17 22.09 -62.21 17.53
C HIS A 17 21.03 -61.15 17.93
N LEU A 18 20.03 -61.01 17.01
CA LEU A 18 18.57 -60.74 17.19
C LEU A 18 18.13 -59.38 17.77
N ASN A 19 16.94 -58.82 17.43
CA ASN A 19 16.02 -59.06 16.31
C ASN A 19 15.21 -57.77 15.99
N LEU A 20 14.44 -57.73 14.89
CA LEU A 20 13.73 -56.50 14.44
C LEU A 20 12.26 -56.73 14.04
N ARG A 21 11.38 -55.77 14.40
CA ARG A 21 9.99 -55.51 13.94
C ARG A 21 8.81 -56.23 14.63
N LYS A 22 7.66 -55.54 14.52
CA LYS A 22 6.24 -55.91 14.76
C LYS A 22 5.72 -55.83 16.20
N CYS A 23 4.44 -55.48 16.48
CA CYS A 23 3.45 -54.59 15.81
C CYS A 23 2.12 -54.58 16.62
N ILE A 24 1.32 -53.51 16.50
CA ILE A 24 -0.16 -53.52 16.46
C ILE A 24 -0.98 -53.82 17.77
N VAL A 25 -1.55 -52.73 18.33
CA VAL A 25 -2.98 -52.50 18.69
C VAL A 25 -3.68 -53.21 19.89
N GLN A 26 -4.58 -52.42 20.51
CA GLN A 26 -5.81 -52.74 21.28
C GLN A 26 -5.82 -52.73 22.83
N ALA A 27 -7.04 -52.49 23.35
CA ALA A 27 -7.48 -52.25 24.74
C ALA A 27 -6.90 -50.99 25.43
N GLY A 28 -7.67 -50.06 26.01
CA GLY A 28 -9.15 -49.87 26.02
C GLY A 28 -9.79 -50.02 27.41
N ASN A 29 -10.24 -48.90 27.99
CA ASN A 29 -11.09 -48.76 29.20
C ASN A 29 -10.64 -49.45 30.51
N GLN A 30 -10.20 -48.65 31.48
CA GLN A 30 -10.66 -48.79 32.88
C GLN A 30 -10.45 -47.49 33.72
N SER A 31 -11.37 -47.25 34.67
CA SER A 31 -11.34 -46.32 35.83
C SER A 31 -10.32 -45.14 35.84
N ARG A 32 -10.69 -43.87 36.02
CA ARG A 32 -11.91 -43.27 36.62
C ARG A 32 -12.17 -43.65 38.10
N LYS A 33 -11.15 -43.64 38.98
CA LYS A 33 -11.36 -43.81 40.44
C LYS A 33 -10.28 -43.22 41.40
N GLN A 34 -9.87 -41.95 41.26
CA GLN A 34 -8.94 -41.35 42.25
C GLN A 34 -9.00 -39.82 42.49
N TYR A 35 -10.06 -39.12 42.07
CA TYR A 35 -10.27 -37.70 42.43
C TYR A 35 -11.72 -37.45 42.90
N ARG A 36 -12.03 -37.95 44.09
CA ARG A 36 -13.16 -37.49 44.91
C ARG A 36 -12.87 -37.82 46.38
N ASP A 37 -13.53 -37.08 47.27
CA ASP A 37 -13.59 -37.24 48.72
C ASP A 37 -12.41 -36.70 49.54
N PHE A 38 -12.39 -35.37 49.71
CA PHE A 38 -12.22 -34.75 51.05
C PHE A 38 -12.90 -33.36 51.13
N TYR A 39 -14.21 -33.32 50.82
CA TYR A 39 -15.05 -32.16 51.14
C TYR A 39 -15.66 -32.34 52.54
N GLN A 40 -15.18 -31.57 53.53
CA GLN A 40 -16.06 -30.89 54.49
C GLN A 40 -15.33 -29.90 55.41
N CYS A 41 -16.00 -28.78 55.68
CA CYS A 41 -15.87 -27.92 56.86
C CYS A 41 -14.47 -27.65 57.45
N ARG A 42 -13.78 -26.66 56.87
CA ARG A 42 -13.38 -25.50 57.71
C ARG A 42 -13.87 -24.20 57.10
N ARG A 43 -15.07 -23.79 57.53
CA ARG A 43 -15.74 -22.53 57.17
C ARG A 43 -15.04 -21.37 57.87
N ILE A 44 -13.84 -21.02 57.39
CA ILE A 44 -13.15 -19.79 57.78
C ILE A 44 -13.88 -18.64 57.09
N ASN A 45 -14.29 -17.64 57.86
CA ASN A 45 -14.72 -16.37 57.30
C ASN A 45 -13.51 -15.70 56.65
N MET A 46 -13.33 -15.91 55.35
CA MET A 46 -12.74 -14.87 54.51
C MET A 46 -13.78 -13.76 54.42
N SER A 47 -13.77 -12.86 55.40
CA SER A 47 -14.39 -11.55 55.24
C SER A 47 -13.89 -10.95 53.93
N SER A 48 -14.82 -10.39 53.16
CA SER A 48 -14.54 -9.58 51.98
C SER A 48 -13.86 -8.29 52.41
N HIS A 49 -12.59 -8.40 52.78
CA HIS A 49 -11.72 -7.28 53.08
C HIS A 49 -11.59 -6.46 51.81
N GLU A 50 -12.28 -5.32 51.80
CA GLU A 50 -12.07 -4.27 50.82
C GLU A 50 -10.60 -3.85 50.86
N PHE A 51 -9.99 -3.69 49.70
CA PHE A 51 -8.62 -3.20 49.58
C PHE A 51 -8.55 -2.12 48.52
N VAL A 52 -7.63 -1.17 48.71
CA VAL A 52 -7.37 -0.09 47.75
C VAL A 52 -6.34 -0.56 46.75
N VAL A 53 -6.63 -0.39 45.47
CA VAL A 53 -5.74 -0.71 44.35
C VAL A 53 -5.58 0.53 43.47
N THR A 54 -4.34 0.84 43.11
CA THR A 54 -4.06 1.87 42.10
C THR A 54 -4.18 1.24 40.71
N ILE A 55 -5.05 1.79 39.87
CA ILE A 55 -5.20 1.36 38.48
C ILE A 55 -4.22 2.17 37.60
N PRO A 56 -3.28 1.51 36.90
CA PRO A 56 -2.34 2.18 36.02
C PRO A 56 -2.93 2.46 34.63
N MET A 57 -2.33 3.41 33.92
CA MET A 57 -2.53 3.68 32.50
C MET A 57 -2.30 2.39 31.68
N PRO A 58 -3.30 1.86 30.95
CA PRO A 58 -3.24 0.55 30.31
C PRO A 58 -2.30 0.51 29.09
N PHE A 59 -1.85 -0.69 28.73
CA PHE A 59 -1.01 -0.94 27.57
C PHE A 59 -1.86 -1.32 26.35
N THR A 60 -1.97 -0.41 25.38
CA THR A 60 -2.84 -0.54 24.19
C THR A 60 -2.03 -0.70 22.88
N GLY A 61 -1.10 -1.64 22.88
CA GLY A 61 -0.35 -2.07 21.69
C GLY A 61 1.10 -1.55 21.61
N GLU A 62 1.93 -2.25 20.84
CA GLU A 62 3.40 -2.17 20.87
C GLU A 62 4.03 -0.85 20.38
N SER A 63 3.23 0.20 20.13
CA SER A 63 3.72 1.52 19.65
C SER A 63 3.17 2.73 20.42
N ILE A 64 2.48 2.54 21.54
CA ILE A 64 1.97 3.63 22.39
C ILE A 64 2.85 3.74 23.65
N ILE A 65 3.35 4.96 23.90
CA ILE A 65 4.28 5.27 25.01
C ILE A 65 3.66 6.22 26.05
N ASP A 66 2.79 7.12 25.61
CA ASP A 66 2.03 8.06 26.43
C ASP A 66 0.63 8.29 25.84
N GLY A 67 -0.21 8.97 26.61
CA GLY A 67 -1.51 9.48 26.19
C GLY A 67 -1.90 10.74 26.96
N ILE A 68 -2.78 11.56 26.39
CA ILE A 68 -3.34 12.74 27.05
C ILE A 68 -4.70 12.35 27.63
N LEU A 69 -4.90 12.56 28.92
CA LEU A 69 -6.22 12.43 29.52
C LEU A 69 -7.11 13.57 29.04
N VAL A 70 -8.13 13.28 28.22
CA VAL A 70 -9.05 14.27 27.65
C VAL A 70 -10.09 14.67 28.68
N ASN A 71 -10.74 13.68 29.31
CA ASN A 71 -11.79 13.90 30.29
C ASN A 71 -11.92 12.71 31.26
N TRP A 72 -12.46 12.96 32.45
CA TRP A 72 -12.98 11.93 33.35
C TRP A 72 -14.49 11.78 33.15
N LEU A 73 -14.98 10.55 33.15
CA LEU A 73 -16.41 10.21 33.03
C LEU A 73 -17.05 9.84 34.38
N VAL A 74 -16.27 9.86 35.46
CA VAL A 74 -16.66 9.48 36.83
C VAL A 74 -16.01 10.37 37.88
N GLU A 75 -16.62 10.49 39.06
CA GLU A 75 -16.12 11.31 40.17
C GLU A 75 -15.66 10.49 41.40
N PRO A 76 -14.77 11.03 42.27
CA PRO A 76 -14.42 10.37 43.54
C PRO A 76 -15.64 10.16 44.44
N GLY A 77 -15.82 8.94 44.95
CA GLY A 77 -17.00 8.47 45.67
C GLY A 77 -18.02 7.72 44.79
N GLU A 78 -17.85 7.71 43.47
CA GLU A 78 -18.70 6.95 42.56
C GLU A 78 -18.34 5.46 42.56
N THR A 79 -19.36 4.60 42.45
CA THR A 79 -19.20 3.14 42.32
C THR A 79 -19.38 2.72 40.87
N VAL A 80 -18.33 2.14 40.28
CA VAL A 80 -18.28 1.75 38.86
C VAL A 80 -18.37 0.24 38.68
N GLN A 81 -18.98 -0.21 37.59
CA GLN A 81 -19.00 -1.61 37.18
C GLN A 81 -17.84 -1.95 36.23
N LYS A 82 -17.41 -3.21 36.24
CA LYS A 82 -16.38 -3.70 35.29
C LYS A 82 -16.86 -3.54 33.84
N GLY A 83 -16.05 -2.90 33.00
CA GLY A 83 -16.39 -2.57 31.61
C GLY A 83 -17.12 -1.24 31.42
N GLN A 84 -17.41 -0.49 32.50
CA GLN A 84 -17.94 0.87 32.41
C GLN A 84 -16.84 1.82 31.92
N HIS A 85 -17.13 2.70 30.96
CA HIS A 85 -16.20 3.74 30.54
C HIS A 85 -16.03 4.78 31.65
N ILE A 86 -14.77 5.07 32.02
CA ILE A 86 -14.40 5.93 33.15
C ILE A 86 -13.54 7.14 32.75
N ALA A 87 -12.87 7.11 31.61
CA ALA A 87 -12.08 8.24 31.10
C ALA A 87 -12.00 8.25 29.58
N GLU A 88 -11.79 9.42 28.98
CA GLU A 88 -11.42 9.60 27.58
C GLU A 88 -9.92 9.89 27.49
N ILE A 89 -9.20 9.16 26.64
CA ILE A 89 -7.74 9.29 26.49
C ILE A 89 -7.37 9.43 25.02
N GLU A 90 -6.66 10.51 24.67
CA GLU A 90 -6.16 10.81 23.33
C GLU A 90 -4.74 10.27 23.16
N THR A 91 -4.52 9.54 22.06
CA THR A 91 -3.22 9.04 21.62
C THR A 91 -2.95 9.50 20.19
N GLU A 92 -1.70 9.40 19.72
CA GLU A 92 -1.27 9.85 18.37
C GLU A 92 -2.17 9.39 17.20
N LYS A 93 -2.93 8.30 17.36
CA LYS A 93 -3.70 7.65 16.28
C LYS A 93 -5.21 7.62 16.53
N SER A 94 -5.68 7.89 17.76
CA SER A 94 -7.09 7.81 18.15
C SER A 94 -7.35 8.31 19.57
N VAL A 95 -8.54 8.88 19.80
CA VAL A 95 -9.16 8.95 21.14
C VAL A 95 -9.80 7.60 21.47
N TRP A 96 -9.72 7.18 22.74
CA TRP A 96 -10.29 5.94 23.25
C TRP A 96 -10.93 6.11 24.63
N GLU A 97 -12.02 5.39 24.87
CA GLU A 97 -12.78 5.36 26.12
C GLU A 97 -12.25 4.24 27.03
N PHE A 98 -11.53 4.59 28.09
CA PHE A 98 -10.95 3.65 29.04
C PHE A 98 -12.03 2.98 29.89
N GLU A 99 -12.09 1.66 29.86
CA GLU A 99 -13.02 0.83 30.64
C GLU A 99 -12.46 0.43 32.02
N ALA A 100 -13.32 0.43 33.04
CA ALA A 100 -12.98 0.00 34.40
C ALA A 100 -12.60 -1.50 34.46
N PRO A 101 -11.40 -1.87 34.95
CA PRO A 101 -10.92 -3.26 34.90
C PRO A 101 -11.60 -4.20 35.92
N CYS A 102 -12.23 -3.67 36.96
CA CYS A 102 -13.07 -4.38 37.92
C CYS A 102 -14.13 -3.43 38.51
N GLU A 103 -15.07 -4.00 39.25
CA GLU A 103 -16.09 -3.25 40.01
C GLU A 103 -15.47 -2.65 41.30
N GLY A 104 -15.88 -1.43 41.69
CA GLY A 104 -15.36 -0.77 42.90
C GLY A 104 -15.75 0.70 43.06
N GLU A 105 -15.36 1.28 44.19
CA GLU A 105 -15.56 2.69 44.57
C GLU A 105 -14.32 3.51 44.22
N ILE A 106 -14.45 4.56 43.39
CA ILE A 106 -13.33 5.44 42.99
C ILE A 106 -12.93 6.31 44.19
N LEU A 107 -11.70 6.18 44.69
CA LEU A 107 -11.23 6.95 45.86
C LEU A 107 -10.50 8.24 45.48
N SER A 108 -9.67 8.20 44.43
CA SER A 108 -8.98 9.41 43.96
C SER A 108 -8.60 9.31 42.48
N LEU A 109 -8.64 10.44 41.79
CA LEU A 109 -8.20 10.60 40.42
C LEU A 109 -6.82 11.27 40.46
N ARG A 110 -5.78 10.61 39.92
CA ARG A 110 -4.38 11.02 40.09
C ARG A 110 -3.87 11.93 38.96
N ALA A 111 -4.47 11.82 37.77
CA ALA A 111 -4.25 12.71 36.64
C ALA A 111 -5.45 13.65 36.44
N LYS A 112 -5.23 14.83 35.84
CA LYS A 112 -6.26 15.81 35.49
C LYS A 112 -6.47 15.87 33.97
N PRO A 113 -7.65 16.28 33.49
CA PRO A 113 -7.86 16.61 32.08
C PRO A 113 -6.79 17.58 31.56
N GLY A 114 -6.08 17.16 30.51
CA GLY A 114 -4.94 17.86 29.91
C GLY A 114 -3.55 17.46 30.41
N ASP A 115 -3.43 16.60 31.42
CA ASP A 115 -2.15 15.99 31.83
C ASP A 115 -1.70 14.92 30.81
N VAL A 116 -0.38 14.82 30.60
CA VAL A 116 0.23 13.71 29.84
C VAL A 116 0.55 12.58 30.82
N VAL A 117 0.12 11.37 30.47
CA VAL A 117 0.24 10.16 31.29
C VAL A 117 1.02 9.09 30.51
N GLU A 118 2.19 8.72 31.02
CA GLU A 118 3.01 7.64 30.47
C GLU A 118 2.34 6.28 30.69
N VAL A 119 2.53 5.32 29.78
CA VAL A 119 1.95 3.97 29.93
C VAL A 119 2.50 3.29 31.19
N LYS A 120 1.62 2.66 31.97
CA LYS A 120 1.79 2.19 33.36
C LYS A 120 1.81 3.25 34.47
N ALA A 121 1.73 4.55 34.19
CA ALA A 121 1.67 5.56 35.26
C ALA A 121 0.34 5.45 36.06
N PRO A 122 0.34 5.76 37.37
CA PRO A 122 -0.80 5.50 38.25
C PRO A 122 -1.95 6.49 38.01
N LEU A 123 -3.05 6.05 37.38
CA LEU A 123 -4.11 6.93 36.85
C LEU A 123 -5.19 7.27 37.89
N LEU A 124 -5.62 6.29 38.70
CA LEU A 124 -6.60 6.47 39.78
C LEU A 124 -6.39 5.44 40.91
N ASP A 125 -6.94 5.70 42.08
CA ASP A 125 -7.11 4.70 43.14
C ASP A 125 -8.58 4.28 43.26
N MET A 126 -8.82 2.98 43.38
CA MET A 126 -10.15 2.39 43.54
C MET A 126 -10.16 1.38 44.70
N LYS A 127 -11.26 1.36 45.46
CA LYS A 127 -11.51 0.43 46.55
C LYS A 127 -12.38 -0.71 46.03
N THR A 128 -11.94 -1.95 46.21
CA THR A 128 -12.62 -3.12 45.63
C THR A 128 -12.48 -4.37 46.50
N VAL A 129 -13.31 -5.37 46.20
CA VAL A 129 -13.22 -6.74 46.72
C VAL A 129 -12.82 -7.75 45.64
N ASP A 130 -12.69 -7.35 44.37
CA ASP A 130 -12.39 -8.24 43.25
C ASP A 130 -10.96 -8.81 43.36
N ALA A 131 -10.84 -10.10 43.65
CA ALA A 131 -9.57 -10.78 43.82
C ALA A 131 -8.67 -10.75 42.56
N ASN A 132 -9.22 -10.52 41.36
CA ASN A 132 -8.48 -10.54 40.10
C ASN A 132 -7.43 -9.41 40.00
N VAL A 133 -7.73 -8.21 40.53
CA VAL A 133 -6.82 -7.05 40.46
C VAL A 133 -5.76 -7.02 41.56
N ARG A 134 -5.73 -8.01 42.47
CA ARG A 134 -4.72 -8.10 43.55
C ARG A 134 -3.27 -8.15 43.07
N HIS A 135 -3.03 -8.54 41.82
CA HIS A 135 -1.68 -8.53 41.23
C HIS A 135 -1.09 -7.11 41.14
N LEU A 136 -1.92 -6.07 41.01
CA LEU A 136 -1.48 -4.68 40.97
C LEU A 136 -0.90 -4.20 42.32
N LEU A 137 -1.34 -4.79 43.44
CA LEU A 137 -0.77 -4.51 44.78
C LEU A 137 0.72 -4.89 44.87
N GLN A 138 1.17 -5.87 44.09
CA GLN A 138 2.57 -6.28 44.06
C GLN A 138 3.45 -5.35 43.21
N GLN A 139 2.85 -4.58 42.29
CA GLN A 139 3.55 -3.68 41.38
C GLN A 139 3.77 -2.27 41.94
N GLN A 140 3.12 -1.91 43.06
CA GLN A 140 3.29 -0.60 43.73
C GLN A 140 4.69 -0.38 44.35
N ASN A 141 5.57 -1.38 44.38
CA ASN A 141 6.92 -1.29 44.95
C ASN A 141 8.04 -0.99 43.94
N GLU A 142 7.73 -0.89 42.64
CA GLU A 142 8.69 -0.47 41.61
C GLU A 142 8.50 1.01 41.26
N ALA A 143 9.57 1.69 40.82
CA ALA A 143 9.55 3.14 40.60
C ALA A 143 8.61 3.52 39.44
N ALA A 144 7.45 4.09 39.77
CA ALA A 144 6.40 4.39 38.80
C ALA A 144 6.76 5.53 37.83
N PRO A 145 6.37 5.43 36.54
CA PRO A 145 6.52 6.51 35.56
C PRO A 145 5.63 7.73 35.87
N ALA A 146 5.92 8.86 35.24
CA ALA A 146 5.52 10.18 35.73
C ALA A 146 4.22 10.73 35.12
N ILE A 147 3.51 11.56 35.90
CA ILE A 147 2.38 12.38 35.42
C ILE A 147 2.87 13.82 35.26
N ILE A 148 2.84 14.33 34.02
CA ILE A 148 3.35 15.67 33.71
C ILE A 148 2.21 16.70 33.85
N ASN A 149 2.16 17.35 35.02
CA ASN A 149 1.07 18.25 35.41
C ASN A 149 0.96 19.51 34.53
N GLY A 150 -0.22 19.73 33.94
CA GLY A 150 -0.61 20.94 33.22
C GLY A 150 -0.89 22.13 34.16
N GLY A 151 0.16 22.75 34.68
CA GLY A 151 0.07 23.81 35.70
C GLY A 151 -0.71 25.07 35.27
N ASN A 152 -1.67 25.48 36.11
CA ASN A 152 -2.48 26.70 35.97
C ASN A 152 -2.37 27.56 37.25
N GLY A 153 -2.53 28.89 37.17
CA GLY A 153 -2.25 29.79 38.31
C GLY A 153 -3.00 31.12 38.30
N LYS A 154 -3.62 31.44 39.45
CA LYS A 154 -4.20 32.76 39.80
C LYS A 154 -3.41 33.31 40.99
N GLY A 155 -3.14 34.61 41.15
CA GLY A 155 -3.34 35.77 40.28
C GLY A 155 -3.17 37.07 41.09
N VAL A 156 -2.81 38.19 40.46
CA VAL A 156 -2.90 39.58 40.99
C VAL A 156 -2.68 40.58 39.83
N VAL A 157 -3.11 41.83 39.99
CA VAL A 157 -3.33 42.80 38.90
C VAL A 157 -2.06 43.56 38.47
N ASN A 158 -1.65 43.45 37.20
CA ASN A 158 -1.49 44.59 36.26
C ASN A 158 -0.88 44.25 34.88
N ALA A 159 -0.94 45.25 33.98
CA ALA A 159 -0.25 45.38 32.69
C ALA A 159 -0.66 44.43 31.55
N ALA A 160 -1.26 44.99 30.50
CA ALA A 160 -1.73 44.26 29.33
C ALA A 160 -0.60 43.84 28.37
N ARG A 161 -0.61 42.57 27.97
CA ARG A 161 -0.06 42.05 26.71
C ARG A 161 -0.92 40.87 26.26
N SER A 162 -1.46 40.90 25.04
CA SER A 162 -2.26 39.83 24.45
C SER A 162 -1.41 38.59 24.20
N ARG A 163 -1.49 37.62 25.13
CA ARG A 163 -0.93 36.28 24.94
C ARG A 163 -1.99 35.38 24.31
N ILE A 164 -1.64 34.77 23.18
CA ILE A 164 -2.44 33.71 22.56
C ILE A 164 -2.32 32.43 23.40
N SER A 165 -3.42 31.67 23.47
CA SER A 165 -3.42 30.33 24.04
C SER A 165 -2.75 29.38 23.04
N ILE A 166 -1.66 28.71 23.44
CA ILE A 166 -0.87 27.81 22.58
C ILE A 166 -0.69 26.48 23.30
N SER A 167 -0.92 25.35 22.61
CA SER A 167 -0.78 24.02 23.21
C SER A 167 0.68 23.66 23.52
N PRO A 168 0.96 22.75 24.48
CA PRO A 168 2.33 22.33 24.79
C PRO A 168 3.06 21.71 23.58
N ARG A 169 2.37 20.90 22.77
CA ARG A 169 2.91 20.29 21.54
C ARG A 169 3.18 21.34 20.46
N ALA A 170 2.28 22.31 20.27
CA ALA A 170 2.51 23.45 19.37
C ALA A 170 3.72 24.28 19.81
N LYS A 171 3.81 24.61 21.10
CA LYS A 171 4.92 25.39 21.68
C LYS A 171 6.26 24.65 21.63
N LYS A 172 6.26 23.31 21.61
CA LYS A 172 7.45 22.52 21.26
C LYS A 172 7.77 22.69 19.78
N LEU A 173 6.83 22.38 18.88
CA LEU A 173 7.04 22.42 17.43
C LEU A 173 7.52 23.79 16.91
N LEU A 174 6.96 24.90 17.41
CA LEU A 174 7.39 26.27 17.10
C LEU A 174 8.89 26.49 17.41
N ARG A 175 9.36 26.04 18.58
CA ARG A 175 10.78 26.15 18.98
C ARG A 175 11.67 25.19 18.19
N ASP A 176 11.23 23.96 17.99
CA ASP A 176 11.95 22.94 17.20
C ASP A 176 12.11 23.36 15.72
N ARG A 177 11.30 24.33 15.26
CA ARG A 177 11.36 24.94 13.92
C ARG A 177 11.84 26.41 13.91
N ALA A 178 12.25 26.95 15.06
CA ALA A 178 12.69 28.34 15.25
C ALA A 178 11.69 29.43 14.83
N ILE A 179 10.39 29.12 14.78
CA ILE A 179 9.30 30.07 14.51
C ILE A 179 9.17 31.05 15.68
N SER A 180 8.98 32.34 15.37
CA SER A 180 8.94 33.42 16.34
C SER A 180 7.59 33.61 17.04
N ASP A 181 7.63 34.21 18.24
CA ASP A 181 6.44 34.54 19.06
C ASP A 181 5.49 35.58 18.40
N ASP A 182 5.89 36.22 17.30
CA ASP A 182 5.06 37.17 16.52
C ASP A 182 4.43 36.53 15.27
N GLU A 183 5.19 35.67 14.59
CA GLU A 183 4.77 34.82 13.47
C GLU A 183 3.72 33.79 13.91
N ALA A 184 3.92 33.18 15.09
CA ALA A 184 2.95 32.32 15.76
C ALA A 184 1.60 33.03 16.08
N LYS A 185 1.50 34.37 15.97
CA LYS A 185 0.24 35.12 16.12
C LYS A 185 -0.57 35.23 14.83
N GLN A 186 0.03 34.96 13.69
CA GLN A 186 -0.64 34.98 12.39
C GLN A 186 -1.29 33.63 12.05
N ILE A 187 -0.90 32.57 12.77
CA ILE A 187 -1.44 31.21 12.59
C ILE A 187 -2.85 31.11 13.20
N PRO A 188 -3.89 30.78 12.42
CA PRO A 188 -5.25 30.60 12.96
C PRO A 188 -5.35 29.31 13.80
N GLY A 189 -5.55 29.46 15.10
CA GLY A 189 -5.75 28.34 16.03
C GLY A 189 -7.17 27.76 15.96
N THR A 190 -7.31 26.45 15.80
CA THR A 190 -8.62 25.76 15.72
C THR A 190 -8.98 24.97 16.97
N GLY A 191 -8.18 25.06 18.04
CA GLY A 191 -8.52 24.47 19.34
C GLY A 191 -9.61 25.25 20.09
N PRO A 192 -10.11 24.71 21.21
CA PRO A 192 -11.06 25.41 22.09
C PRO A 192 -10.57 26.82 22.46
N ASP A 193 -11.50 27.77 22.52
CA ASP A 193 -11.25 29.21 22.73
C ASP A 193 -10.23 29.84 21.75
N GLY A 194 -10.09 29.27 20.54
CA GLY A 194 -9.13 29.72 19.53
C GLY A 194 -7.67 29.33 19.85
N ARG A 195 -7.46 28.31 20.69
CA ARG A 195 -6.12 27.83 21.07
C ARG A 195 -5.37 27.31 19.85
N LEU A 196 -4.14 27.78 19.66
CA LEU A 196 -3.21 27.29 18.65
C LEU A 196 -2.77 25.85 18.98
N THR A 197 -3.11 24.91 18.10
CA THR A 197 -2.78 23.47 18.21
C THR A 197 -1.49 23.12 17.46
N ALA A 198 -1.02 21.88 17.59
CA ALA A 198 0.17 21.42 16.86
C ALA A 198 -0.14 21.32 15.35
N ASP A 199 -1.31 20.77 15.03
CA ASP A 199 -1.87 20.63 13.69
C ASP A 199 -2.05 21.97 12.98
N ASP A 200 -2.33 23.05 13.73
CA ASP A 200 -2.37 24.41 13.17
C ASP A 200 -0.99 24.90 12.73
N VAL A 201 0.04 24.64 13.53
CA VAL A 201 1.43 24.97 13.22
C VAL A 201 1.99 24.07 12.12
N GLU A 202 1.66 22.77 12.11
CA GLU A 202 2.00 21.87 11.00
C GLU A 202 1.28 22.25 9.71
N ARG A 203 0.00 22.63 9.78
CA ARG A 203 -0.77 23.10 8.62
C ARG A 203 -0.22 24.41 8.09
N HIS A 204 0.15 25.35 8.97
CA HIS A 204 0.81 26.59 8.57
C HIS A 204 2.19 26.31 7.96
N LEU A 205 3.03 25.47 8.56
CA LEU A 205 4.32 25.06 7.96
C LEU A 205 4.18 24.34 6.62
N ARG A 206 3.07 23.62 6.39
CA ARG A 206 2.75 23.04 5.08
C ARG A 206 2.25 24.11 4.11
N THR A 207 1.46 25.08 4.57
CA THR A 207 1.08 26.26 3.77
C THR A 207 2.33 27.08 3.42
N GLU A 208 3.22 27.39 4.34
CA GLU A 208 4.48 28.09 4.07
C GLU A 208 5.45 27.26 3.20
N ALA A 209 5.38 25.93 3.21
CA ALA A 209 6.09 25.12 2.22
C ALA A 209 5.43 25.18 0.82
N ASP A 210 4.10 25.16 0.75
CA ASP A 210 3.30 25.39 -0.47
C ASP A 210 3.41 26.86 -0.97
N GLU A 211 3.77 27.81 -0.10
CA GLU A 211 3.88 29.25 -0.39
C GLU A 211 5.32 29.73 -0.60
N ALA A 212 6.31 29.12 0.05
CA ALA A 212 7.70 29.15 -0.41
C ALA A 212 7.90 28.36 -1.72
N THR A 213 6.88 27.60 -2.15
CA THR A 213 6.73 27.09 -3.52
C THR A 213 5.63 27.80 -4.31
N GLN A 214 5.27 29.04 -3.95
CA GLN A 214 4.68 30.00 -4.92
C GLN A 214 5.71 30.34 -5.99
N ASP A 215 5.76 29.47 -7.00
CA ASP A 215 6.10 29.71 -8.39
C ASP A 215 6.73 31.08 -8.68
N ASP A 216 8.05 31.09 -8.88
CA ASP A 216 8.82 32.21 -9.47
C ASP A 216 8.43 32.50 -10.94
N GLY A 217 7.36 31.86 -11.41
CA GLY A 217 6.60 32.19 -12.60
C GLY A 217 6.89 31.27 -13.79
N LYS A 218 7.20 29.98 -13.56
CA LYS A 218 7.42 29.00 -14.65
C LYS A 218 7.46 27.51 -14.26
N THR A 219 6.64 27.07 -13.31
CA THR A 219 6.35 25.64 -13.13
C THR A 219 5.84 25.02 -14.43
N ILE A 220 6.63 24.14 -15.04
CA ILE A 220 6.26 23.51 -16.32
C ILE A 220 5.17 22.47 -16.10
N VAL A 221 3.99 22.80 -16.62
CA VAL A 221 2.88 21.88 -16.83
C VAL A 221 3.26 20.91 -17.96
N SER A 222 3.02 19.62 -17.75
CA SER A 222 3.25 18.60 -18.77
C SER A 222 1.93 18.27 -19.48
N TYR A 223 2.01 18.05 -20.79
CA TYR A 223 0.85 17.79 -21.63
C TYR A 223 1.04 16.49 -22.42
N ILE A 224 0.01 15.67 -22.52
CA ILE A 224 -0.05 14.53 -23.44
C ILE A 224 -0.47 15.11 -24.80
N ALA A 225 0.50 15.32 -25.68
CA ALA A 225 0.32 15.98 -26.98
C ALA A 225 -0.31 15.05 -28.03
N GLY A 226 0.00 13.76 -27.98
CA GLY A 226 -0.57 12.72 -28.83
C GLY A 226 -0.48 11.34 -28.17
N MET A 227 -1.33 10.40 -28.60
CA MET A 227 -1.43 9.03 -28.07
C MET A 227 -1.63 8.00 -29.18
N GLY A 228 -1.04 6.81 -29.01
CA GLY A 228 -1.13 5.69 -29.95
C GLY A 228 -1.23 4.34 -29.25
N ALA A 229 -1.69 3.31 -29.96
CA ALA A 229 -2.08 2.02 -29.42
C ALA A 229 -1.99 0.89 -30.46
N TYR A 230 -1.18 -0.13 -30.17
CA TYR A 230 -1.13 -1.38 -30.94
C TYR A 230 -1.68 -2.56 -30.14
N VAL A 231 -2.48 -3.41 -30.77
CA VAL A 231 -2.91 -4.70 -30.22
C VAL A 231 -2.81 -5.79 -31.30
N PRO A 232 -2.23 -6.97 -31.02
CA PRO A 232 -2.10 -8.04 -32.02
C PRO A 232 -3.43 -8.47 -32.64
N GLN A 233 -3.38 -8.94 -33.89
CA GLN A 233 -4.58 -9.31 -34.65
C GLN A 233 -5.18 -10.66 -34.21
N LYS A 234 -4.35 -11.55 -33.66
CA LYS A 234 -4.71 -12.90 -33.22
C LYS A 234 -5.56 -12.84 -31.94
N ILE A 235 -6.87 -12.98 -32.12
CA ILE A 235 -7.86 -13.07 -31.03
C ILE A 235 -7.80 -14.48 -30.43
N VAL A 236 -7.70 -14.56 -29.11
CA VAL A 236 -7.64 -15.82 -28.35
C VAL A 236 -8.82 -15.87 -27.38
N SER A 237 -9.81 -16.70 -27.71
CA SER A 237 -10.99 -16.99 -26.88
C SER A 237 -10.66 -17.90 -25.70
N ASN A 238 -11.46 -17.86 -24.64
CA ASN A 238 -11.30 -18.73 -23.47
C ASN A 238 -11.34 -20.24 -23.82
N SER A 239 -11.95 -20.62 -24.94
CA SER A 239 -12.04 -22.00 -25.45
C SER A 239 -10.70 -22.73 -25.57
N ILE A 240 -9.58 -22.01 -25.78
CA ILE A 240 -8.25 -22.63 -25.90
C ILE A 240 -7.77 -23.32 -24.61
N PHE A 241 -8.35 -22.96 -23.45
CA PHE A 241 -7.94 -23.50 -22.15
C PHE A 241 -8.67 -24.80 -21.78
N ALA A 242 -9.73 -25.18 -22.50
CA ALA A 242 -10.51 -26.38 -22.20
C ALA A 242 -9.70 -27.70 -22.25
N PRO A 243 -8.72 -27.90 -23.15
CA PRO A 243 -7.84 -29.09 -23.12
C PRO A 243 -6.93 -29.16 -21.89
N HIS A 244 -6.57 -28.01 -21.30
CA HIS A 244 -5.74 -27.94 -20.10
C HIS A 244 -6.56 -28.04 -18.81
N PHE A 245 -7.81 -27.57 -18.83
CA PHE A 245 -8.70 -27.58 -17.67
C PHE A 245 -10.12 -28.04 -18.03
N PRO A 246 -10.38 -29.35 -18.19
CA PRO A 246 -11.69 -29.87 -18.61
C PRO A 246 -12.86 -29.48 -17.68
N ASP A 247 -12.59 -29.25 -16.39
CA ASP A 247 -13.58 -28.81 -15.39
C ASP A 247 -13.90 -27.29 -15.45
N ILE A 248 -13.30 -26.53 -16.37
CA ILE A 248 -13.42 -25.07 -16.45
C ILE A 248 -14.08 -24.65 -17.75
N SER A 249 -15.30 -24.10 -17.65
CA SER A 249 -15.99 -23.49 -18.78
C SER A 249 -15.49 -22.06 -19.08
N GLU A 250 -15.66 -21.63 -20.33
CA GLU A 250 -15.42 -20.23 -20.73
C GLU A 250 -16.25 -19.23 -19.89
N SER A 251 -17.48 -19.63 -19.54
CA SER A 251 -18.38 -18.86 -18.68
C SER A 251 -17.92 -18.77 -17.22
N TYR A 252 -17.17 -19.76 -16.71
CA TYR A 252 -16.47 -19.64 -15.43
C TYR A 252 -15.32 -18.63 -15.52
N ILE A 253 -14.49 -18.72 -16.57
CA ILE A 253 -13.37 -17.80 -16.77
C ILE A 253 -13.87 -16.36 -16.85
N GLU A 254 -14.87 -16.08 -17.69
CA GLU A 254 -15.47 -14.74 -17.81
C GLU A 254 -16.05 -14.26 -16.47
N LYS A 255 -16.71 -15.14 -15.70
CA LYS A 255 -17.26 -14.81 -14.38
C LYS A 255 -16.20 -14.49 -13.32
N VAL A 256 -15.03 -15.14 -13.33
CA VAL A 256 -13.99 -14.94 -12.31
C VAL A 256 -12.92 -13.91 -12.69
N THR A 257 -12.83 -13.52 -13.97
CA THR A 257 -11.86 -12.54 -14.49
C THR A 257 -12.47 -11.26 -15.06
N GLY A 258 -13.64 -11.37 -15.70
CA GLY A 258 -14.22 -10.38 -16.61
C GLY A 258 -13.83 -10.57 -18.09
N ILE A 259 -12.93 -11.50 -18.39
CA ILE A 259 -12.29 -11.69 -19.70
C ILE A 259 -13.03 -12.76 -20.51
N LYS A 260 -13.42 -12.43 -21.75
CA LYS A 260 -13.97 -13.36 -22.75
C LYS A 260 -12.89 -13.84 -23.72
N GLU A 261 -12.02 -12.93 -24.10
CA GLU A 261 -10.97 -13.09 -25.12
C GLU A 261 -9.82 -12.12 -24.84
N ARG A 262 -8.65 -12.41 -25.42
CA ARG A 262 -7.50 -11.49 -25.43
C ARG A 262 -6.89 -11.39 -26.82
N ARG A 263 -5.84 -10.57 -26.95
CA ARG A 263 -4.90 -10.62 -28.07
C ARG A 263 -3.60 -11.28 -27.61
N TRP A 264 -3.01 -12.12 -28.44
CA TRP A 264 -1.64 -12.64 -28.26
C TRP A 264 -0.84 -12.37 -29.53
N VAL A 265 0.47 -12.16 -29.41
CA VAL A 265 1.38 -12.14 -30.56
C VAL A 265 1.45 -13.51 -31.26
N ASP A 266 1.92 -13.52 -32.51
CA ASP A 266 2.26 -14.72 -33.27
C ASP A 266 3.74 -14.75 -33.65
N ALA A 267 4.27 -13.61 -34.13
CA ALA A 267 5.68 -13.43 -34.44
C ALA A 267 6.23 -12.04 -34.01
N GLU A 268 5.35 -11.13 -33.57
CA GLU A 268 5.68 -9.79 -33.12
C GLU A 268 6.46 -9.81 -31.79
N LYS A 269 7.52 -9.01 -31.71
CA LYS A 269 8.24 -8.73 -30.48
C LYS A 269 7.61 -7.56 -29.73
N THR A 270 8.06 -7.32 -28.50
CA THR A 270 7.68 -6.14 -27.74
C THR A 270 8.07 -4.85 -28.46
N SER A 271 9.23 -4.81 -29.14
CA SER A 271 9.65 -3.68 -29.97
C SER A 271 8.77 -3.44 -31.22
N ASP A 272 8.16 -4.48 -31.81
CA ASP A 272 7.26 -4.33 -32.95
C ASP A 272 6.00 -3.55 -32.55
N MET A 273 5.37 -3.97 -31.45
CA MET A 273 4.18 -3.30 -30.91
C MET A 273 4.52 -1.89 -30.39
N ALA A 274 5.69 -1.72 -29.75
CA ALA A 274 6.16 -0.45 -29.25
C ALA A 274 6.38 0.58 -30.37
N VAL A 275 6.94 0.18 -31.51
CA VAL A 275 7.12 1.05 -32.69
C VAL A 275 5.76 1.46 -33.26
N ALA A 276 4.85 0.52 -33.52
CA ALA A 276 3.55 0.85 -34.10
C ALA A 276 2.70 1.77 -33.20
N ALA A 277 2.75 1.57 -31.87
CA ALA A 277 2.10 2.47 -30.93
C ALA A 277 2.79 3.86 -30.86
N ALA A 278 4.12 3.92 -31.01
CA ALA A 278 4.87 5.17 -31.06
C ALA A 278 4.60 5.98 -32.33
N GLU A 279 4.49 5.33 -33.50
CA GLU A 279 4.15 5.96 -34.77
C GLU A 279 2.78 6.65 -34.70
N GLU A 280 1.72 5.96 -34.23
CA GLU A 280 0.39 6.57 -34.00
C GLU A 280 0.46 7.69 -32.94
N ALA A 281 1.33 7.60 -31.93
CA ALA A 281 1.46 8.65 -30.91
C ALA A 281 2.17 9.92 -31.42
N ILE A 282 3.19 9.77 -32.27
CA ILE A 282 3.90 10.88 -32.91
C ILE A 282 2.98 11.55 -33.94
N GLU A 283 2.33 10.77 -34.81
CA GLU A 283 1.37 11.27 -35.80
C GLU A 283 0.23 12.07 -35.13
N ASN A 284 -0.41 11.52 -34.10
CA ASN A 284 -1.48 12.20 -33.36
C ASN A 284 -1.00 13.42 -32.55
N SER A 285 0.32 13.62 -32.37
CA SER A 285 0.87 14.83 -31.74
C SER A 285 1.16 15.97 -32.73
N GLY A 286 1.13 15.69 -34.04
CA GLY A 286 1.51 16.64 -35.09
C GLY A 286 3.01 16.98 -35.15
N LEU A 287 3.84 16.30 -34.36
CA LEU A 287 5.30 16.45 -34.35
C LEU A 287 5.96 15.51 -35.35
N ARG A 288 7.21 15.81 -35.72
CA ARG A 288 8.05 14.91 -36.52
C ARG A 288 8.83 13.99 -35.58
N ILE A 289 9.30 12.86 -36.11
CA ILE A 289 10.23 11.96 -35.39
C ILE A 289 11.49 12.71 -34.91
N SER A 290 11.98 13.67 -35.69
CA SER A 290 13.12 14.54 -35.35
C SER A 290 12.86 15.53 -34.21
N ASP A 291 11.62 15.65 -33.73
CA ASP A 291 11.22 16.58 -32.66
C ASP A 291 11.05 15.86 -31.31
N ILE A 292 11.43 14.59 -31.21
CA ILE A 292 11.41 13.76 -30.00
C ILE A 292 12.81 13.74 -29.38
N ASP A 293 12.95 14.17 -28.12
CA ASP A 293 14.26 14.31 -27.45
C ASP A 293 14.67 13.07 -26.65
N MET A 294 13.74 12.14 -26.37
CA MET A 294 13.97 10.98 -25.50
C MET A 294 12.90 9.90 -25.72
N ILE A 295 13.29 8.62 -25.56
CA ILE A 295 12.38 7.47 -25.52
C ILE A 295 12.47 6.76 -24.16
N ILE A 296 11.32 6.58 -23.49
CA ILE A 296 11.20 5.76 -22.28
C ILE A 296 10.20 4.63 -22.55
N LEU A 297 10.63 3.38 -22.40
CA LEU A 297 9.78 2.20 -22.61
C LEU A 297 9.52 1.47 -21.29
N ALA A 298 8.27 1.46 -20.85
CA ALA A 298 7.81 0.67 -19.73
C ALA A 298 7.45 -0.76 -20.17
N THR A 299 8.22 -1.75 -19.70
CA THR A 299 7.99 -3.16 -19.99
C THR A 299 8.51 -4.07 -18.88
N THR A 300 7.94 -5.27 -18.76
CA THR A 300 8.50 -6.42 -18.05
C THR A 300 8.87 -7.57 -18.99
N THR A 301 8.62 -7.39 -20.28
CA THR A 301 8.80 -8.38 -21.34
C THR A 301 9.67 -7.80 -22.47
N PRO A 302 10.89 -7.31 -22.18
CA PRO A 302 11.78 -6.74 -23.20
C PRO A 302 12.18 -7.78 -24.25
N ASP A 303 12.53 -7.32 -25.46
CA ASP A 303 12.99 -8.18 -26.57
C ASP A 303 14.16 -9.09 -26.15
N MET A 304 15.00 -8.61 -25.22
CA MET A 304 16.10 -9.34 -24.58
C MET A 304 16.57 -8.58 -23.32
N PRO A 305 17.32 -9.20 -22.39
CA PRO A 305 17.81 -8.51 -21.18
C PRO A 305 18.86 -7.42 -21.43
N LEU A 306 19.53 -7.42 -22.59
CA LEU A 306 20.53 -6.44 -23.02
C LEU A 306 20.72 -6.57 -24.55
N PRO A 307 20.71 -5.48 -25.35
CA PRO A 307 20.44 -4.08 -24.97
C PRO A 307 18.96 -3.83 -24.60
N ALA A 308 18.67 -2.59 -24.19
CA ALA A 308 17.30 -2.15 -23.91
C ALA A 308 16.43 -2.13 -25.19
N THR A 309 15.16 -2.50 -25.03
CA THR A 309 14.16 -2.57 -26.09
C THR A 309 13.84 -1.19 -26.67
N ALA A 310 13.91 -0.14 -25.85
CA ALA A 310 13.83 1.25 -26.28
C ALA A 310 14.87 1.62 -27.35
N CYS A 311 16.08 1.02 -27.32
CA CYS A 311 17.10 1.25 -28.34
C CYS A 311 16.73 0.58 -29.68
N ALA A 312 16.02 -0.56 -29.65
CA ALA A 312 15.46 -1.17 -30.86
C ALA A 312 14.31 -0.32 -31.44
N VAL A 313 13.48 0.28 -30.58
CA VAL A 313 12.47 1.27 -31.00
C VAL A 313 13.13 2.51 -31.63
N GLN A 314 14.14 3.07 -30.97
CA GLN A 314 14.94 4.20 -31.46
C GLN A 314 15.50 3.94 -32.86
N GLN A 315 16.17 2.80 -33.04
CA GLN A 315 16.76 2.40 -34.32
C GLN A 315 15.72 2.29 -35.45
N ARG A 316 14.52 1.81 -35.13
CA ARG A 316 13.45 1.57 -36.11
C ARG A 316 12.68 2.82 -36.48
N LEU A 317 12.45 3.72 -35.54
CA LEU A 317 11.90 5.05 -35.81
C LEU A 317 12.91 5.96 -36.56
N GLY A 318 14.22 5.69 -36.42
CA GLY A 318 15.27 6.52 -37.01
C GLY A 318 15.62 7.74 -36.14
N CYS A 319 15.40 7.69 -34.83
CA CYS A 319 15.71 8.79 -33.91
C CYS A 319 17.22 8.83 -33.58
N GLU A 320 18.00 9.58 -34.35
CA GLU A 320 19.44 9.71 -34.13
C GLU A 320 19.80 10.50 -32.85
N ASN A 321 20.86 10.08 -32.16
CA ASN A 321 21.54 10.82 -31.09
C ASN A 321 20.73 11.18 -29.81
N ILE A 322 19.55 10.60 -29.61
CA ILE A 322 18.74 10.79 -28.38
C ILE A 322 18.93 9.66 -27.34
N PRO A 323 18.71 9.93 -26.03
CA PRO A 323 18.60 8.89 -25.01
C PRO A 323 17.36 8.00 -25.21
N ALA A 324 17.57 6.68 -25.15
CA ALA A 324 16.51 5.68 -25.15
C ALA A 324 16.79 4.62 -24.05
N PHE A 325 15.81 4.32 -23.19
CA PHE A 325 15.96 3.32 -22.13
C PHE A 325 14.66 2.62 -21.72
N ASP A 326 14.81 1.37 -21.24
CA ASP A 326 13.73 0.59 -20.63
C ASP A 326 13.58 0.94 -19.14
N MET A 327 12.36 0.89 -18.61
CA MET A 327 12.08 1.20 -17.20
C MET A 327 11.00 0.28 -16.61
N GLN A 328 11.36 -0.52 -15.62
CA GLN A 328 10.53 -1.65 -15.15
C GLN A 328 9.86 -1.38 -13.79
N ALA A 329 8.55 -1.15 -13.78
CA ALA A 329 7.71 -1.13 -12.56
C ALA A 329 6.40 -1.94 -12.72
N ALA A 330 6.49 -3.07 -13.42
CA ALA A 330 5.37 -3.97 -13.73
C ALA A 330 4.15 -3.19 -14.29
N CYS A 331 2.93 -3.57 -13.88
CA CYS A 331 1.69 -2.93 -14.30
C CYS A 331 1.60 -1.42 -14.01
N SER A 332 2.46 -0.86 -13.14
CA SER A 332 2.53 0.58 -12.87
C SER A 332 3.56 1.32 -13.75
N GLY A 333 4.32 0.58 -14.56
CA GLY A 333 5.43 1.05 -15.38
C GLY A 333 5.14 2.30 -16.20
N TRP A 334 4.01 2.38 -16.90
CA TRP A 334 3.72 3.55 -17.73
C TRP A 334 3.58 4.85 -16.93
N LEU A 335 2.95 4.79 -15.74
CA LEU A 335 2.80 5.95 -14.86
C LEU A 335 4.13 6.31 -14.18
N TYR A 336 4.96 5.32 -13.82
CA TYR A 336 6.33 5.59 -13.38
C TYR A 336 7.15 6.26 -14.51
N ALA A 337 7.07 5.79 -15.75
CA ALA A 337 7.79 6.35 -16.90
C ALA A 337 7.36 7.80 -17.20
N LEU A 338 6.05 8.09 -17.16
CA LEU A 338 5.54 9.46 -17.25
C LEU A 338 6.09 10.35 -16.13
N SER A 339 6.22 9.85 -14.90
CA SER A 339 6.74 10.65 -13.76
C SER A 339 8.23 11.01 -13.93
N VAL A 340 9.01 10.14 -14.57
CA VAL A 340 10.42 10.40 -14.94
C VAL A 340 10.47 11.42 -16.08
N ALA A 341 9.65 11.25 -17.12
CA ALA A 341 9.52 12.20 -18.23
C ALA A 341 9.13 13.61 -17.74
N GLN A 342 8.21 13.72 -16.77
CA GLN A 342 7.85 15.00 -16.14
C GLN A 342 9.05 15.75 -15.56
N GLN A 343 10.08 15.06 -15.03
CA GLN A 343 11.26 15.72 -14.48
C GLN A 343 12.12 16.32 -15.60
N PHE A 344 12.41 15.55 -16.67
CA PHE A 344 13.20 16.02 -17.82
C PHE A 344 12.54 17.19 -18.56
N LEU A 345 11.20 17.25 -18.61
CA LEU A 345 10.46 18.40 -19.11
C LEU A 345 10.59 19.62 -18.18
N ARG A 346 10.48 19.42 -16.86
CA ARG A 346 10.56 20.52 -15.86
C ARG A 346 11.95 21.12 -15.74
N THR A 347 13.00 20.31 -15.84
CA THR A 347 14.40 20.78 -15.90
C THR A 347 14.76 21.39 -17.25
N ARG A 348 13.84 21.38 -18.24
CA ARG A 348 14.06 21.83 -19.63
C ARG A 348 15.19 21.08 -20.33
N THR A 349 15.46 19.84 -19.89
CA THR A 349 16.44 18.93 -20.51
C THR A 349 15.89 18.31 -21.78
N CYS A 350 14.58 18.09 -21.83
CA CYS A 350 13.83 17.67 -23.01
C CYS A 350 12.62 18.60 -23.19
N LYS A 351 12.13 18.70 -24.43
CA LYS A 351 10.91 19.44 -24.81
C LYS A 351 9.73 18.48 -25.05
N ASN A 352 9.99 17.35 -25.71
CA ASN A 352 9.05 16.29 -26.08
C ASN A 352 9.67 14.91 -25.79
N ILE A 353 8.94 14.05 -25.08
CA ILE A 353 9.42 12.72 -24.67
C ILE A 353 8.40 11.67 -25.11
N LEU A 354 8.86 10.64 -25.81
CA LEU A 354 8.05 9.49 -26.19
C LEU A 354 8.01 8.48 -25.04
N VAL A 355 6.84 8.32 -24.41
CA VAL A 355 6.63 7.43 -23.26
C VAL A 355 5.71 6.28 -23.65
N ILE A 356 6.32 5.12 -23.85
CA ILE A 356 5.69 3.89 -24.34
C ILE A 356 5.47 2.93 -23.17
N ALA A 357 4.42 2.12 -23.24
CA ALA A 357 4.37 0.84 -22.54
C ALA A 357 4.00 -0.27 -23.53
N ALA A 358 4.77 -1.36 -23.56
CA ALA A 358 4.55 -2.48 -24.47
C ALA A 358 4.87 -3.80 -23.76
N GLU A 359 3.97 -4.78 -23.89
CA GLU A 359 4.07 -6.04 -23.15
C GLU A 359 3.64 -7.26 -23.99
N THR A 360 4.49 -8.28 -24.06
CA THR A 360 4.22 -9.62 -24.61
C THR A 360 4.03 -10.64 -23.48
N MET A 361 3.07 -10.37 -22.58
CA MET A 361 2.79 -11.17 -21.38
C MET A 361 2.51 -12.65 -21.70
N SER A 362 1.95 -12.95 -22.89
CA SER A 362 1.62 -14.31 -23.33
C SER A 362 2.84 -15.23 -23.45
N VAL A 363 3.99 -14.68 -23.88
CA VAL A 363 5.26 -15.42 -24.10
C VAL A 363 5.76 -16.07 -22.81
N TYR A 364 5.45 -15.49 -21.66
CA TYR A 364 5.84 -15.96 -20.33
C TYR A 364 4.66 -16.50 -19.50
N THR A 365 3.53 -16.84 -20.15
CA THR A 365 2.34 -17.38 -19.48
C THR A 365 2.28 -18.91 -19.59
N ASP A 366 2.31 -19.61 -18.46
CA ASP A 366 2.10 -21.06 -18.41
C ASP A 366 0.62 -21.38 -18.69
N GLN A 367 0.32 -21.94 -19.86
CA GLN A 367 -1.05 -22.31 -20.23
C GLN A 367 -1.63 -23.48 -19.38
N THR A 368 -0.77 -24.17 -18.61
CA THR A 368 -1.16 -25.19 -17.63
C THR A 368 -1.33 -24.64 -16.20
N ASP A 369 -0.94 -23.39 -15.92
CA ASP A 369 -1.21 -22.76 -14.63
C ASP A 369 -2.60 -22.14 -14.55
N ARG A 370 -3.44 -22.71 -13.69
CA ARG A 370 -4.79 -22.22 -13.39
C ARG A 370 -4.80 -20.82 -12.74
N ALA A 371 -3.71 -20.32 -12.16
CA ALA A 371 -3.68 -18.99 -11.57
C ALA A 371 -3.47 -17.86 -12.60
N THR A 372 -2.73 -18.12 -13.70
CA THR A 372 -2.31 -17.10 -14.67
C THR A 372 -2.77 -17.30 -16.11
N ALA A 373 -2.94 -18.54 -16.59
CA ALA A 373 -3.20 -18.86 -18.00
C ALA A 373 -4.29 -17.99 -18.66
N PHE A 374 -5.42 -17.83 -17.96
CA PHE A 374 -6.60 -17.12 -18.45
C PHE A 374 -6.62 -15.61 -18.15
N LEU A 375 -5.51 -15.00 -17.74
CA LEU A 375 -5.44 -13.57 -17.43
C LEU A 375 -4.82 -12.76 -18.55
N PHE A 376 -3.61 -13.12 -18.97
CA PHE A 376 -2.78 -12.20 -19.74
C PHE A 376 -3.17 -12.08 -21.22
N GLY A 377 -2.79 -10.94 -21.78
CA GLY A 377 -2.86 -10.60 -23.19
C GLY A 377 -1.77 -9.57 -23.53
N ASP A 378 -1.58 -9.32 -24.82
CA ASP A 378 -0.46 -8.54 -25.33
C ASP A 378 -0.92 -7.23 -25.98
N GLY A 379 -0.02 -6.24 -26.00
CA GLY A 379 -0.25 -4.97 -26.69
C GLY A 379 0.73 -3.88 -26.26
N ALA A 380 0.58 -2.72 -26.89
CA ALA A 380 1.35 -1.52 -26.58
C ALA A 380 0.47 -0.26 -26.63
N GLY A 381 0.83 0.74 -25.85
CA GLY A 381 0.29 2.08 -25.94
C GLY A 381 1.35 3.12 -25.62
N ALA A 382 1.34 4.24 -26.32
CA ALA A 382 2.33 5.29 -26.19
C ALA A 382 1.68 6.67 -26.08
N ALA A 383 2.40 7.61 -25.46
CA ALA A 383 2.08 9.02 -25.48
C ALA A 383 3.34 9.84 -25.79
N VAL A 384 3.17 10.95 -26.52
CA VAL A 384 4.18 12.02 -26.56
C VAL A 384 3.86 13.00 -25.44
N LEU A 385 4.73 13.08 -24.44
CA LEU A 385 4.63 14.02 -23.34
C LEU A 385 5.44 15.28 -23.68
N SER A 386 4.78 16.43 -23.76
CA SER A 386 5.39 17.71 -24.11
C SER A 386 5.35 18.73 -22.96
N SER A 387 6.27 19.68 -23.04
CA SER A 387 6.31 20.93 -22.27
C SER A 387 5.54 22.09 -22.94
N GLU A 388 5.13 21.92 -24.21
CA GLU A 388 4.29 22.89 -24.92
C GLU A 388 2.82 22.72 -24.56
N ARG A 389 2.05 23.81 -24.68
CA ARG A 389 0.65 23.89 -24.25
C ARG A 389 -0.34 23.24 -25.24
N VAL A 390 -0.04 22.01 -25.65
CA VAL A 390 -0.75 21.25 -26.69
C VAL A 390 -1.18 19.89 -26.13
N GLY A 391 -2.46 19.57 -26.26
CA GLY A 391 -3.04 18.30 -25.78
C GLY A 391 -3.51 18.31 -24.32
N HIS A 392 -3.61 17.12 -23.72
CA HIS A 392 -4.29 16.93 -22.43
C HIS A 392 -3.38 17.22 -21.24
N ILE A 393 -3.89 17.91 -20.21
CA ILE A 393 -3.07 18.39 -19.08
C ILE A 393 -2.83 17.26 -18.07
N LEU A 394 -1.56 16.92 -17.79
CA LEU A 394 -1.17 15.90 -16.83
C LEU A 394 -0.76 16.55 -15.49
N THR A 395 -1.39 16.16 -14.37
CA THR A 395 -0.94 16.57 -13.03
C THR A 395 0.37 15.90 -12.65
N ASP A 396 0.97 16.31 -11.53
CA ASP A 396 1.90 15.46 -10.80
C ASP A 396 1.40 14.02 -10.68
N ILE A 397 2.32 13.08 -10.84
CA ILE A 397 2.11 11.66 -10.56
C ILE A 397 2.50 11.37 -9.11
N VAL A 398 1.66 10.61 -8.41
CA VAL A 398 1.94 10.01 -7.11
C VAL A 398 2.52 8.61 -7.35
N LEU A 399 3.63 8.27 -6.68
CA LEU A 399 4.30 6.98 -6.74
C LEU A 399 4.37 6.35 -5.35
N ARG A 400 4.24 5.03 -5.25
CA ARG A 400 4.32 4.26 -4.01
C ARG A 400 4.88 2.85 -4.27
N ALA A 401 5.72 2.35 -3.37
CA ALA A 401 6.19 0.97 -3.36
C ALA A 401 6.02 0.34 -1.97
N ASP A 402 5.77 -0.97 -1.92
CA ASP A 402 5.55 -1.75 -0.69
C ASP A 402 6.12 -3.16 -0.88
N SER A 403 7.26 -3.44 -0.24
CA SER A 403 7.98 -4.71 -0.36
C SER A 403 7.30 -5.89 0.34
N THR A 404 6.25 -5.68 1.14
CA THR A 404 5.53 -6.77 1.84
C THR A 404 4.79 -7.72 0.88
N GLY A 405 4.66 -7.33 -0.39
CA GLY A 405 4.09 -8.15 -1.45
C GLY A 405 5.06 -8.52 -2.59
N TYR A 406 6.37 -8.43 -2.37
CA TYR A 406 7.40 -8.74 -3.38
C TYR A 406 7.27 -10.15 -3.98
N ASP A 407 6.87 -11.14 -3.17
CA ASP A 407 6.70 -12.54 -3.56
C ASP A 407 5.29 -12.88 -4.09
N ILE A 408 4.37 -11.91 -4.20
CA ILE A 408 2.99 -12.14 -4.65
C ILE A 408 2.92 -12.38 -6.16
N ILE A 409 3.75 -11.69 -6.95
CA ILE A 409 3.89 -11.87 -8.41
C ILE A 409 5.37 -11.82 -8.76
N TYR A 410 5.90 -12.85 -9.41
CA TYR A 410 7.28 -12.87 -9.91
C TYR A 410 7.43 -13.79 -11.13
N ARG A 411 8.51 -13.55 -11.89
CA ARG A 411 9.13 -14.53 -12.80
C ARG A 411 10.49 -14.87 -12.18
N LYS A 412 10.83 -16.15 -12.07
CA LYS A 412 11.94 -16.59 -11.22
C LYS A 412 13.27 -16.64 -11.99
N ALA A 413 13.24 -17.18 -13.21
CA ALA A 413 14.38 -17.26 -14.11
C ALA A 413 14.54 -16.01 -15.00
N GLY A 414 15.74 -15.85 -15.56
CA GLY A 414 16.11 -14.76 -16.46
C GLY A 414 16.88 -13.62 -15.79
N GLY A 415 16.89 -13.57 -14.46
CA GLY A 415 17.69 -12.62 -13.66
C GLY A 415 19.05 -13.17 -13.19
N SER A 416 19.71 -12.40 -12.33
CA SER A 416 20.98 -12.80 -11.66
C SER A 416 20.79 -13.85 -10.57
N GLU A 417 19.62 -13.88 -9.93
CA GLU A 417 19.19 -14.86 -8.92
C GLU A 417 19.19 -16.28 -9.54
N MET A 418 18.39 -16.46 -10.60
CA MET A 418 18.35 -17.65 -11.43
C MET A 418 18.65 -17.32 -12.90
N PRO A 419 19.94 -17.31 -13.28
CA PRO A 419 20.33 -17.29 -14.69
C PRO A 419 19.87 -18.59 -15.36
N PRO A 420 19.64 -18.62 -16.69
CA PRO A 420 19.05 -19.79 -17.37
C PRO A 420 19.73 -21.13 -17.05
N ARG A 421 21.06 -21.15 -16.93
CA ARG A 421 21.86 -22.32 -16.51
C ARG A 421 21.60 -22.86 -15.08
N ARG A 422 20.68 -22.26 -14.32
CA ARG A 422 20.24 -22.67 -12.96
C ARG A 422 18.75 -23.03 -12.87
N MET A 423 18.00 -22.95 -13.97
CA MET A 423 16.60 -23.38 -13.98
C MET A 423 16.47 -24.85 -13.57
N ALA A 424 15.45 -25.17 -12.79
CA ALA A 424 15.09 -26.55 -12.48
C ALA A 424 14.07 -27.10 -13.49
N SER A 425 13.27 -26.22 -14.10
CA SER A 425 12.33 -26.55 -15.17
C SER A 425 11.96 -25.30 -15.98
N GLU A 426 11.32 -25.49 -17.14
CA GLU A 426 10.72 -24.41 -17.94
C GLU A 426 9.71 -23.57 -17.13
N LYS A 427 9.07 -24.15 -16.10
CA LYS A 427 8.15 -23.43 -15.20
C LYS A 427 8.84 -22.33 -14.35
N ASP A 428 10.16 -22.32 -14.22
CA ASP A 428 10.87 -21.20 -13.61
C ASP A 428 10.86 -19.93 -14.49
N GLU A 429 10.62 -20.05 -15.80
CA GLU A 429 10.52 -18.91 -16.74
C GLU A 429 9.13 -18.30 -16.89
N PHE A 430 8.09 -18.91 -16.33
CA PHE A 430 6.73 -18.38 -16.41
C PHE A 430 6.36 -17.48 -15.23
N TRP A 431 5.25 -16.74 -15.36
CA TRP A 431 4.68 -15.95 -14.28
C TRP A 431 4.14 -16.83 -13.15
N TYR A 432 4.56 -16.56 -11.91
CA TYR A 432 3.88 -17.00 -10.70
C TYR A 432 2.99 -15.88 -10.16
N MET A 433 1.79 -16.22 -9.64
CA MET A 433 0.96 -15.29 -8.88
C MET A 433 0.13 -15.96 -7.77
N ASP A 434 0.24 -15.47 -6.52
CA ASP A 434 -0.79 -15.69 -5.51
C ASP A 434 -1.96 -14.71 -5.74
N GLY A 435 -2.94 -15.13 -6.54
CA GLY A 435 -4.13 -14.33 -6.83
C GLY A 435 -4.99 -14.02 -5.59
N GLY A 436 -4.86 -14.78 -4.51
CA GLY A 436 -5.59 -14.58 -3.25
C GLY A 436 -4.99 -13.44 -2.42
N ARG A 437 -3.66 -13.42 -2.26
CA ARG A 437 -2.93 -12.27 -1.70
C ARG A 437 -3.08 -11.05 -2.59
N MET A 438 -2.88 -11.21 -3.91
CA MET A 438 -2.96 -10.09 -4.85
C MET A 438 -4.33 -9.40 -4.82
N PHE A 439 -5.44 -10.15 -4.80
CA PHE A 439 -6.78 -9.53 -4.74
C PHE A 439 -6.94 -8.63 -3.50
N ARG A 440 -6.48 -9.08 -2.33
CA ARG A 440 -6.58 -8.32 -1.07
C ARG A 440 -5.67 -7.09 -1.10
N SER A 441 -4.40 -7.26 -1.47
CA SER A 441 -3.43 -6.15 -1.52
C SER A 441 -3.80 -5.12 -2.59
N ALA A 442 -4.33 -5.54 -3.74
CA ALA A 442 -4.75 -4.66 -4.82
C ALA A 442 -5.91 -3.75 -4.41
N VAL A 443 -6.99 -4.27 -3.80
CA VAL A 443 -8.15 -3.45 -3.40
C VAL A 443 -7.74 -2.34 -2.41
N THR A 444 -6.85 -2.66 -1.47
CA THR A 444 -6.26 -1.68 -0.53
C THR A 444 -5.41 -0.65 -1.26
N ASN A 445 -4.42 -1.08 -2.06
CA ASN A 445 -3.49 -0.16 -2.73
C ASN A 445 -4.19 0.73 -3.77
N PHE A 446 -5.15 0.20 -4.55
CA PHE A 446 -5.93 1.00 -5.50
C PHE A 446 -6.73 2.09 -4.80
N SER A 447 -7.41 1.79 -3.67
CA SER A 447 -8.15 2.81 -2.93
C SER A 447 -7.21 3.89 -2.40
N GLN A 448 -6.11 3.48 -1.75
CA GLN A 448 -5.14 4.41 -1.18
C GLN A 448 -4.45 5.29 -2.23
N ILE A 449 -4.09 4.78 -3.41
CA ILE A 449 -3.48 5.62 -4.47
C ILE A 449 -4.51 6.56 -5.09
N ILE A 450 -5.77 6.13 -5.26
CA ILE A 450 -6.86 7.01 -5.73
C ILE A 450 -7.11 8.15 -4.73
N GLU A 451 -7.19 7.85 -3.44
CA GLU A 451 -7.34 8.82 -2.34
C GLU A 451 -6.14 9.79 -2.28
N SER A 452 -4.90 9.28 -2.43
CA SER A 452 -3.68 10.10 -2.48
C SER A 452 -3.66 11.06 -3.67
N VAL A 453 -4.05 10.59 -4.86
CA VAL A 453 -4.12 11.38 -6.09
C VAL A 453 -5.22 12.44 -6.01
N ALA A 454 -6.41 12.08 -5.53
CA ALA A 454 -7.51 13.01 -5.32
C ALA A 454 -7.13 14.13 -4.35
N THR A 455 -6.45 13.79 -3.24
CA THR A 455 -5.94 14.74 -2.25
C THR A 455 -4.89 15.68 -2.87
N LYS A 456 -3.88 15.14 -3.55
CA LYS A 456 -2.82 15.95 -4.19
C LYS A 456 -3.35 16.84 -5.31
N ALA A 457 -4.33 16.37 -6.09
CA ALA A 457 -5.00 17.14 -7.13
C ALA A 457 -6.07 18.12 -6.59
N ARG A 458 -6.30 18.16 -5.27
CA ARG A 458 -7.35 18.94 -4.59
C ARG A 458 -8.75 18.72 -5.23
N LEU A 459 -9.04 17.48 -5.63
CA LEU A 459 -10.19 17.06 -6.43
C LEU A 459 -11.09 16.08 -5.66
N ALA A 460 -12.40 16.33 -5.57
CA ALA A 460 -13.32 15.37 -4.98
C ALA A 460 -13.65 14.23 -5.96
N LEU A 461 -13.75 13.00 -5.45
CA LEU A 461 -13.98 11.79 -6.28
C LEU A 461 -15.28 11.82 -7.09
N LYS A 462 -16.28 12.58 -6.66
CA LYS A 462 -17.54 12.84 -7.40
C LYS A 462 -17.36 13.65 -8.68
N ASP A 463 -16.27 14.41 -8.80
CA ASP A 463 -15.95 15.32 -9.90
C ASP A 463 -14.97 14.65 -10.91
N VAL A 464 -14.47 13.45 -10.60
CA VAL A 464 -13.80 12.56 -11.55
C VAL A 464 -14.84 12.02 -12.54
N ARG A 465 -14.65 12.29 -13.84
CA ARG A 465 -15.52 11.79 -14.91
C ARG A 465 -15.33 10.29 -15.12
N TRP A 466 -14.07 9.87 -15.24
CA TRP A 466 -13.67 8.50 -15.53
C TRP A 466 -12.49 8.11 -14.63
N PHE A 467 -12.61 6.96 -13.98
CA PHE A 467 -11.49 6.24 -13.39
C PHE A 467 -10.94 5.30 -14.46
N VAL A 468 -9.65 5.41 -14.77
CA VAL A 468 -8.96 4.60 -15.79
C VAL A 468 -7.86 3.79 -15.11
N PRO A 469 -8.23 2.69 -14.43
CA PRO A 469 -7.29 1.87 -13.69
C PRO A 469 -6.49 0.94 -14.61
N HIS A 470 -5.37 0.42 -14.10
CA HIS A 470 -4.73 -0.78 -14.63
C HIS A 470 -5.74 -1.95 -14.70
N GLN A 471 -5.81 -2.60 -15.85
CA GLN A 471 -6.83 -3.60 -16.19
C GLN A 471 -6.45 -5.01 -15.68
N ALA A 472 -6.32 -5.14 -14.35
CA ALA A 472 -5.89 -6.39 -13.71
C ALA A 472 -6.94 -7.52 -13.73
N ASN A 473 -8.15 -7.21 -13.22
CA ASN A 473 -9.28 -8.14 -13.08
C ASN A 473 -10.55 -7.33 -12.76
N GLN A 474 -11.67 -7.60 -13.45
CA GLN A 474 -12.90 -6.81 -13.29
C GLN A 474 -13.48 -6.81 -11.87
N ARG A 475 -13.22 -7.88 -11.08
CA ARG A 475 -13.71 -7.99 -9.69
C ARG A 475 -12.97 -7.05 -8.75
N ILE A 476 -11.66 -6.84 -8.95
CA ILE A 476 -10.86 -5.89 -8.15
C ILE A 476 -11.44 -4.49 -8.35
N LEU A 477 -11.65 -4.09 -9.61
CA LEU A 477 -12.16 -2.74 -9.94
C LEU A 477 -13.55 -2.49 -9.34
N LYS A 478 -14.44 -3.48 -9.35
CA LYS A 478 -15.76 -3.40 -8.69
C LYS A 478 -15.65 -3.20 -7.17
N SER A 479 -14.76 -3.95 -6.50
CA SER A 479 -14.53 -3.79 -5.06
C SER A 479 -13.85 -2.46 -4.69
N VAL A 480 -12.97 -1.93 -5.54
CA VAL A 480 -12.36 -0.61 -5.37
C VAL A 480 -13.42 0.49 -5.48
N ALA A 481 -14.25 0.48 -6.53
CA ALA A 481 -15.33 1.45 -6.71
C ALA A 481 -16.28 1.52 -5.51
N GLN A 482 -16.70 0.35 -5.00
CA GLN A 482 -17.51 0.22 -3.79
C GLN A 482 -16.78 0.79 -2.55
N ARG A 483 -15.49 0.47 -2.36
CA ARG A 483 -14.71 0.92 -1.20
C ARG A 483 -14.55 2.44 -1.14
N ILE A 484 -14.27 3.09 -2.27
CA ILE A 484 -14.15 4.56 -2.35
C ILE A 484 -15.49 5.29 -2.54
N LYS A 485 -16.62 4.57 -2.51
CA LYS A 485 -17.99 5.09 -2.74
C LYS A 485 -18.17 5.81 -4.08
N ALA A 486 -17.45 5.38 -5.11
CA ALA A 486 -17.54 5.93 -6.47
C ALA A 486 -18.48 5.10 -7.35
N LEU A 487 -19.07 5.76 -8.35
CA LEU A 487 -19.99 5.17 -9.32
C LEU A 487 -19.29 4.11 -10.19
N PRO A 488 -19.66 2.82 -10.14
CA PRO A 488 -18.97 1.76 -10.87
C PRO A 488 -18.98 1.93 -12.40
N GLU A 489 -20.00 2.59 -12.95
CA GLU A 489 -20.11 2.92 -14.37
C GLU A 489 -19.09 3.98 -14.84
N ARG A 490 -18.44 4.70 -13.91
CA ARG A 490 -17.30 5.58 -14.21
C ARG A 490 -15.96 4.85 -14.17
N PHE A 491 -15.89 3.56 -13.83
CA PHE A 491 -14.67 2.77 -13.95
C PHE A 491 -14.59 2.17 -15.35
N PHE A 492 -13.74 2.75 -16.19
CA PHE A 492 -13.57 2.26 -17.55
C PHE A 492 -12.88 0.88 -17.56
N SER A 493 -13.37 -0.01 -18.43
CA SER A 493 -12.68 -1.27 -18.70
C SER A 493 -12.85 -1.75 -20.15
N ASN A 494 -11.75 -2.26 -20.69
CA ASN A 494 -11.66 -3.02 -21.94
C ASN A 494 -11.12 -4.45 -21.71
N ILE A 495 -10.89 -4.85 -20.45
CA ILE A 495 -10.28 -6.15 -20.07
C ILE A 495 -11.00 -7.36 -20.68
N ARG A 496 -12.30 -7.21 -20.96
CA ARG A 496 -13.15 -8.23 -21.60
C ARG A 496 -12.59 -8.77 -22.92
N HIS A 497 -11.90 -7.92 -23.68
CA HIS A 497 -11.45 -8.19 -25.06
C HIS A 497 -9.93 -8.18 -25.26
N LEU A 498 -9.18 -7.61 -24.31
CA LEU A 498 -7.71 -7.54 -24.35
C LEU A 498 -7.04 -8.42 -23.29
N GLY A 499 -7.77 -8.88 -22.27
CA GLY A 499 -7.17 -9.46 -21.07
C GLY A 499 -6.37 -8.43 -20.26
N ASN A 500 -5.46 -8.93 -19.42
CA ASN A 500 -4.51 -8.10 -18.68
C ASN A 500 -3.24 -7.87 -19.53
N THR A 501 -3.05 -6.64 -20.01
CA THR A 501 -1.90 -6.18 -20.81
C THR A 501 -0.82 -5.44 -19.99
N SER A 502 -0.72 -5.71 -18.68
CA SER A 502 0.28 -5.14 -17.75
C SER A 502 0.39 -3.61 -17.91
N ALA A 503 1.59 -3.06 -18.16
CA ALA A 503 1.86 -1.63 -18.25
C ALA A 503 1.09 -0.93 -19.41
N ALA A 504 0.84 -1.63 -20.52
CA ALA A 504 0.15 -1.08 -21.68
C ALA A 504 -1.36 -0.83 -21.44
N SER A 505 -1.94 -1.45 -20.39
CA SER A 505 -3.39 -1.41 -20.14
C SER A 505 -4.00 -0.02 -19.96
N ILE A 506 -3.28 0.94 -19.38
CA ILE A 506 -3.79 2.32 -19.19
C ILE A 506 -3.80 3.12 -20.51
N PRO A 507 -2.69 3.24 -21.28
CA PRO A 507 -2.75 3.95 -22.56
C PRO A 507 -3.68 3.28 -23.58
N LEU A 508 -3.78 1.94 -23.58
CA LEU A 508 -4.80 1.21 -24.37
C LEU A 508 -6.23 1.62 -23.96
N ALA A 509 -6.52 1.70 -22.66
CA ALA A 509 -7.82 2.13 -22.16
C ALA A 509 -8.13 3.61 -22.46
N LEU A 510 -7.12 4.49 -22.48
CA LEU A 510 -7.27 5.88 -22.91
C LEU A 510 -7.61 5.99 -24.40
N LYS A 511 -6.91 5.25 -25.26
CA LYS A 511 -7.20 5.25 -26.70
C LYS A 511 -8.57 4.64 -27.01
N ASP A 512 -9.05 3.66 -26.24
CA ASP A 512 -10.44 3.17 -26.35
C ASP A 512 -11.48 4.18 -25.88
N LEU A 513 -11.20 5.00 -24.86
CA LEU A 513 -12.08 6.09 -24.42
C LEU A 513 -12.21 7.18 -25.49
N GLU A 514 -11.08 7.55 -26.10
CA GLU A 514 -10.99 8.48 -27.24
C GLU A 514 -11.77 7.94 -28.45
N LYS A 515 -11.50 6.70 -28.88
CA LYS A 515 -12.17 6.03 -30.02
C LYS A 515 -13.68 5.86 -29.79
N LYS A 516 -14.17 5.89 -28.55
CA LYS A 516 -15.60 5.87 -28.18
C LYS A 516 -16.25 7.25 -28.08
N GLN A 517 -15.47 8.34 -28.10
CA GLN A 517 -15.96 9.74 -28.00
C GLN A 517 -16.83 10.02 -26.75
N VAL A 518 -16.57 9.32 -25.63
CA VAL A 518 -17.33 9.45 -24.36
C VAL A 518 -16.68 10.41 -23.34
N VAL A 519 -15.64 11.13 -23.75
CA VAL A 519 -14.87 12.10 -22.95
C VAL A 519 -14.96 13.47 -23.62
N ALA A 520 -15.28 14.50 -22.85
CA ALA A 520 -15.38 15.89 -23.30
C ALA A 520 -14.16 16.72 -22.89
N SER A 521 -13.87 17.80 -23.62
CA SER A 521 -12.82 18.77 -23.25
C SER A 521 -13.10 19.33 -21.85
N GLY A 522 -12.13 19.23 -20.93
CA GLY A 522 -12.26 19.59 -19.53
C GLY A 522 -12.54 18.42 -18.56
N ASP A 523 -12.96 17.24 -19.05
CA ASP A 523 -13.21 16.07 -18.20
C ASP A 523 -11.98 15.65 -17.40
N LYS A 524 -12.20 15.19 -16.17
CA LYS A 524 -11.15 14.72 -15.26
C LYS A 524 -11.06 13.20 -15.28
N LEU A 525 -9.96 12.67 -15.80
CA LEU A 525 -9.63 11.24 -15.86
C LEU A 525 -8.63 10.93 -14.76
N LEU A 526 -9.01 10.12 -13.77
CA LEU A 526 -8.09 9.68 -12.72
C LEU A 526 -7.47 8.34 -13.14
N LEU A 527 -6.16 8.36 -13.41
CA LEU A 527 -5.39 7.17 -13.78
C LEU A 527 -4.80 6.55 -12.51
N CYS A 528 -4.84 5.23 -12.39
CA CYS A 528 -4.19 4.53 -11.28
C CYS A 528 -3.75 3.11 -11.64
N ALA A 529 -2.61 2.68 -11.11
CA ALA A 529 -2.08 1.34 -11.30
C ALA A 529 -1.64 0.72 -9.97
N VAL A 530 -1.72 -0.61 -9.90
CA VAL A 530 -1.07 -1.44 -8.90
C VAL A 530 -0.48 -2.65 -9.63
N GLY A 531 0.79 -2.96 -9.39
CA GLY A 531 1.53 -4.06 -10.03
C GLY A 531 2.48 -4.77 -9.06
N ALA A 532 3.27 -5.71 -9.59
CA ALA A 532 4.28 -6.45 -8.84
C ALA A 532 5.30 -5.51 -8.14
N GLY A 533 5.91 -5.97 -7.05
CA GLY A 533 6.84 -5.20 -6.22
C GLY A 533 6.52 -5.20 -4.72
N LEU A 534 5.32 -4.85 -4.25
CA LEU A 534 4.24 -4.18 -4.98
C LEU A 534 4.58 -2.74 -5.32
N THR A 535 4.11 -2.27 -6.47
CA THR A 535 4.23 -0.88 -6.91
C THR A 535 2.85 -0.31 -7.22
N ALA A 536 2.64 0.97 -6.94
CA ALA A 536 1.40 1.68 -7.23
C ALA A 536 1.70 3.12 -7.68
N ALA A 537 0.92 3.61 -8.65
CA ALA A 537 1.08 4.96 -9.17
C ALA A 537 -0.27 5.53 -9.61
N GLY A 538 -0.38 6.87 -9.71
CA GLY A 538 -1.59 7.52 -10.20
C GLY A 538 -1.47 9.02 -10.40
N CYS A 539 -2.39 9.59 -11.19
CA CYS A 539 -2.45 11.01 -11.52
C CYS A 539 -3.84 11.39 -12.04
N VAL A 540 -4.06 12.68 -12.30
CA VAL A 540 -5.23 13.16 -13.05
C VAL A 540 -4.78 13.69 -14.40
N VAL A 541 -5.46 13.26 -15.46
CA VAL A 541 -5.44 13.92 -16.78
C VAL A 541 -6.68 14.80 -16.88
N THR A 542 -6.50 16.06 -17.25
CA THR A 542 -7.61 16.90 -17.73
C THR A 542 -7.65 16.78 -19.24
N TRP A 543 -8.71 16.15 -19.75
CA TRP A 543 -8.92 16.01 -21.18
C TRP A 543 -9.04 17.37 -21.86
N LYS A 544 -8.66 17.45 -23.13
CA LYS A 544 -8.66 18.68 -23.92
C LYS A 544 -9.12 18.42 -25.33
#